data_AF-A0A4Y1QSG4-F1
#
_entry.id   AF-A0A4Y1QSG4-F1
#
_cell.length_a   1.000
_cell.length_b   1.000
_cell.length_c   1.000
_cell.angle_alpha   90.00
_cell.angle_beta   90.00
_cell.angle_gamma   90.00
#
_symmetry.space_group_name_H-M   'P 1'
#
loop_
_entity.id
_entity.type
_entity.pdbx_description
1 polymer ?
#
loop_
_entity_poly.entity_id
_entity_poly.type
_entity_poly.pdbx_seq_one_letter_code
_entity_poly.pdbx_strand_id
1 'polypeptide(L)'
;MAFFDPVCPDSRDAWPPLKKALQHYSPRVSVVVHLLPLPYHDNAFVSSRVIHIVNQLNTSATFPLLEWFFKNQEKYYNVQTRNLSRVAVADDIVNSVTEVVGNSYHSDLESSLNDRKTDLKTRVSFKYSASRGCMQRLLSFLMDLYCLMLAPLQILMDGKNH
;
A
#
# COMPACT_ATOMS: atom_id res chain seq x y z
N MET A 1 7.61 7.03 10.69
CA MET A 1 7.02 5.99 9.81
C MET A 1 5.58 6.41 9.48
N ALA A 2 4.96 5.83 8.46
CA ALA A 2 3.54 6.05 8.15
C ALA A 2 2.86 4.72 7.79
N PHE A 3 1.60 4.57 8.19
CA PHE A 3 0.82 3.35 7.99
C PHE A 3 -0.39 3.66 7.12
N PHE A 4 -0.52 3.00 5.98
CA PHE A 4 -1.58 3.27 5.01
C PHE A 4 -2.32 2.00 4.63
N ASP A 5 -3.64 2.11 4.53
CA ASP A 5 -4.49 1.15 3.85
C ASP A 5 -4.80 1.72 2.45
N PRO A 6 -4.48 1.01 1.35
CA PRO A 6 -4.70 1.50 -0.01
C PRO A 6 -6.15 1.85 -0.36
N VAL A 7 -7.12 1.29 0.36
CA VAL A 7 -8.56 1.53 0.09
C VAL A 7 -9.25 2.33 1.19
N CYS A 8 -8.49 2.96 2.09
CA CYS A 8 -9.06 3.77 3.16
C CYS A 8 -9.14 5.27 2.77
N PRO A 9 -10.32 5.91 2.89
CA PRO A 9 -10.47 7.36 2.70
C PRO A 9 -9.50 8.21 3.54
N ASP A 10 -9.34 7.88 4.82
CA ASP A 10 -8.46 8.62 5.73
C ASP A 10 -6.98 8.48 5.33
N SER A 11 -6.60 7.31 4.80
CA SER A 11 -5.27 7.06 4.23
C SER A 11 -5.03 7.92 3.00
N ARG A 12 -6.00 8.02 2.08
CA ARG A 12 -5.93 8.95 0.94
C ARG A 12 -5.77 10.39 1.44
N ASP A 13 -6.57 10.82 2.40
CA ASP A 13 -6.62 12.22 2.82
C ASP A 13 -5.36 12.63 3.62
N ALA A 14 -4.71 11.69 4.30
CA ALA A 14 -3.44 11.90 4.98
C ALA A 14 -2.23 11.94 4.02
N TRP A 15 -2.36 11.48 2.77
CA TRP A 15 -1.25 11.40 1.82
C TRP A 15 -0.74 12.77 1.32
N PRO A 16 -1.59 13.72 0.86
CA PRO A 16 -1.13 15.05 0.45
C PRO A 16 -0.37 15.83 1.53
N PRO A 17 -0.85 15.94 2.79
CA PRO A 17 -0.10 16.66 3.83
C PRO A 17 1.23 15.97 4.18
N LEU A 18 1.30 14.63 4.14
CA LEU A 18 2.56 13.90 4.30
C LEU A 18 3.59 14.27 3.23
N LYS A 19 3.18 14.28 1.96
CA LYS A 19 4.07 14.69 0.86
C LYS A 19 4.58 16.11 1.04
N LYS A 20 3.73 17.05 1.45
CA LYS A 20 4.13 18.44 1.74
C LYS A 20 5.14 18.52 2.88
N ALA A 21 4.93 17.77 3.96
CA ALA A 21 5.88 17.71 5.08
C ALA A 21 7.22 17.13 4.62
N LEU A 22 7.23 16.03 3.86
CA LEU A 22 8.44 15.43 3.33
C LEU A 22 9.22 16.41 2.45
N GLN A 23 8.53 17.14 1.56
CA GLN A 23 9.15 18.19 0.73
C GLN A 23 9.78 19.30 1.58
N HIS A 24 9.08 19.78 2.62
CA HIS A 24 9.58 20.87 3.47
C HIS A 24 10.79 20.47 4.32
N TYR A 25 10.79 19.25 4.85
CA TYR A 25 11.83 18.80 5.76
C TYR A 25 12.96 18.03 5.07
N SER A 26 12.82 17.64 3.80
CA SER A 26 13.88 17.02 2.99
C SER A 26 15.14 17.92 2.93
N PRO A 27 16.36 17.35 2.99
CA PRO A 27 16.69 15.92 3.11
C PRO A 27 16.82 15.44 4.57
N ARG A 28 16.38 16.24 5.56
CA ARG A 28 16.58 15.94 7.00
C ARG A 28 15.76 14.78 7.51
N VAL A 29 14.73 14.39 6.77
CA VAL A 29 13.83 13.28 7.10
C VAL A 29 13.52 12.49 5.86
N SER A 30 13.34 11.19 6.09
CA SER A 30 12.79 10.24 5.14
C SER A 30 11.60 9.55 5.78
N VAL A 31 10.67 9.09 4.94
CA VAL A 31 9.46 8.41 5.39
C VAL A 31 9.51 6.96 4.93
N VAL A 32 9.28 6.06 5.89
CA VAL A 32 9.02 4.65 5.61
C VAL A 32 7.52 4.43 5.67
N VAL A 33 6.95 3.95 4.57
CA VAL A 33 5.54 3.56 4.46
C VAL A 33 5.39 2.06 4.71
N HIS A 34 4.46 1.72 5.60
CA HIS A 34 4.00 0.36 5.87
C HIS A 34 2.55 0.22 5.42
N LEU A 35 2.24 -0.88 4.74
CA LEU A 35 0.86 -1.19 4.36
C LEU A 35 0.16 -1.87 5.53
N LEU A 36 -0.98 -1.32 5.93
CA LEU A 36 -1.83 -1.82 6.99
C LEU A 36 -3.20 -2.15 6.39
N PRO A 37 -3.42 -3.37 5.90
CA PRO A 37 -4.73 -3.75 5.40
C PRO A 37 -5.71 -3.87 6.57
N LEU A 38 -6.69 -2.98 6.65
CA LEU A 38 -7.64 -2.95 7.75
C LEU A 38 -8.68 -4.08 7.60
N PRO A 39 -9.03 -4.80 8.69
CA PRO A 39 -9.82 -6.03 8.59
C PRO A 39 -11.28 -5.83 8.19
N TYR A 40 -11.79 -4.60 8.24
CA TYR A 40 -13.16 -4.23 7.85
C TYR A 40 -13.23 -3.61 6.45
N HIS A 41 -12.11 -3.52 5.73
CA HIS A 41 -12.08 -3.20 4.30
C HIS A 41 -11.84 -4.49 3.51
N ASP A 42 -12.87 -4.96 2.80
CA ASP A 42 -12.89 -6.30 2.17
C ASP A 42 -11.70 -6.51 1.22
N ASN A 43 -11.27 -5.44 0.54
CA ASN A 43 -10.25 -5.49 -0.49
C ASN A 43 -8.89 -4.91 -0.06
N ALA A 44 -8.71 -4.56 1.22
CA ALA A 44 -7.47 -3.96 1.70
C ALA A 44 -6.27 -4.91 1.61
N PHE A 45 -6.47 -6.19 1.94
CA PHE A 45 -5.39 -7.18 1.91
C PHE A 45 -4.89 -7.45 0.49
N VAL A 46 -5.80 -7.67 -0.47
CA VAL A 46 -5.42 -7.90 -1.88
C VAL A 46 -4.76 -6.65 -2.48
N SER A 47 -5.29 -5.46 -2.21
CA SER A 47 -4.70 -4.19 -2.68
C SER A 47 -3.29 -3.98 -2.12
N SER A 48 -3.10 -4.23 -0.81
CA SER A 48 -1.78 -4.16 -0.17
C SER A 48 -0.79 -5.16 -0.76
N ARG A 49 -1.26 -6.37 -1.06
CA ARG A 49 -0.44 -7.41 -1.67
C ARG A 49 0.00 -7.04 -3.08
N VAL A 50 -0.87 -6.44 -3.90
CA VAL A 50 -0.52 -5.97 -5.24
C VAL A 50 0.55 -4.88 -5.19
N ILE A 51 0.46 -3.94 -4.25
CA ILE A 51 1.52 -2.93 -4.06
C ILE A 51 2.84 -3.60 -3.65
N HIS A 52 2.81 -4.62 -2.78
CA HIS A 52 4.02 -5.37 -2.44
C HIS A 52 4.65 -6.12 -3.61
N ILE A 53 3.83 -6.65 -4.53
CA ILE A 53 4.28 -7.30 -5.76
C ILE A 53 4.91 -6.27 -6.69
N VAL A 54 4.22 -5.16 -6.96
CA VAL A 54 4.75 -4.08 -7.81
C VAL A 54 6.05 -3.52 -7.24
N ASN A 55 6.17 -3.35 -5.93
CA ASN A 55 7.43 -2.93 -5.32
C ASN A 55 8.58 -3.94 -5.52
N GLN A 56 8.29 -5.22 -5.78
CA GLN A 56 9.32 -6.21 -6.11
C GLN A 56 9.69 -6.17 -7.59
N LEU A 57 8.73 -5.91 -8.47
CA LEU A 57 8.91 -5.90 -9.92
C LEU A 57 9.47 -4.56 -10.43
N ASN A 58 8.96 -3.45 -9.90
CA ASN A 58 9.28 -2.08 -10.28
C ASN A 58 9.06 -1.13 -9.07
N THR A 59 10.13 -0.87 -8.31
CA THR A 59 10.11 0.01 -7.14
C THR A 59 9.69 1.45 -7.49
N SER A 60 9.95 1.92 -8.70
CA SER A 60 9.58 3.27 -9.13
C SER A 60 8.06 3.43 -9.31
N ALA A 61 7.32 2.33 -9.50
CA ALA A 61 5.88 2.33 -9.66
C ALA A 61 5.11 2.21 -8.33
N THR A 62 5.79 1.96 -7.19
CA THR A 62 5.13 1.69 -5.91
C THR A 62 4.25 2.85 -5.42
N PHE A 63 4.78 4.06 -5.37
CA PHE A 63 4.01 5.23 -4.92
C PHE A 63 3.03 5.74 -5.98
N PRO A 64 3.35 5.77 -7.29
CA PRO A 64 2.35 6.00 -8.32
C PRO A 64 1.15 5.04 -8.22
N LEU A 65 1.39 3.76 -7.93
CA LEU A 65 0.32 2.78 -7.72
C LEU A 65 -0.48 3.05 -6.44
N LEU A 66 0.17 3.42 -5.33
CA LEU A 66 -0.54 3.80 -4.11
C LEU A 66 -1.46 5.01 -4.36
N GLU A 67 -0.98 6.02 -5.09
CA GLU A 67 -1.79 7.17 -5.49
C GLU A 67 -2.93 6.80 -6.45
N TRP A 68 -2.69 5.83 -7.33
CA TRP A 68 -3.74 5.27 -8.18
C TRP A 68 -4.84 4.59 -7.35
N PHE A 69 -4.48 3.81 -6.34
CA PHE A 69 -5.46 3.23 -5.42
C PHE A 69 -6.25 4.33 -4.72
N PHE A 70 -5.58 5.34 -4.16
CA PHE A 70 -6.25 6.47 -3.53
C PHE A 70 -7.22 7.22 -4.45
N LYS A 71 -6.92 7.30 -5.75
CA LYS A 71 -7.81 7.88 -6.77
C LYS A 71 -9.00 6.98 -7.12
N ASN A 72 -8.83 5.65 -7.11
CA ASN A 72 -9.82 4.69 -7.62
C ASN A 72 -10.47 3.81 -6.54
N GLN A 73 -10.12 4.00 -5.27
CA GLN A 73 -10.50 3.12 -4.15
C GLN A 73 -12.02 2.94 -3.97
N GLU A 74 -12.84 3.91 -4.39
CA GLU A 74 -14.30 3.80 -4.30
C GLU A 74 -14.85 2.56 -5.03
N LYS A 75 -14.20 2.16 -6.13
CA LYS A 75 -14.53 0.92 -6.86
C LYS A 75 -14.36 -0.34 -6.01
N TYR A 76 -13.46 -0.29 -5.03
CA TYR A 76 -13.07 -1.40 -4.17
C TYR A 76 -13.60 -1.29 -2.74
N TYR A 77 -14.56 -0.40 -2.50
CA TYR A 77 -15.26 -0.34 -1.22
C TYR A 77 -16.23 -1.52 -1.06
N ASN A 78 -16.49 -1.89 0.19
CA ASN A 78 -17.28 -3.07 0.53
C ASN A 78 -18.66 -3.08 -0.15
N VAL A 79 -19.32 -1.91 -0.28
CA VAL A 79 -20.64 -1.82 -0.92
C VAL A 79 -20.56 -2.13 -2.41
N GLN A 80 -19.53 -1.62 -3.09
CA GLN A 80 -19.33 -1.74 -4.53
C GLN A 80 -18.93 -3.18 -4.91
N THR A 81 -18.18 -3.86 -4.05
CA THR A 81 -17.73 -5.24 -4.31
C THR A 81 -18.58 -6.30 -3.61
N ARG A 82 -19.65 -5.92 -2.91
CA ARG A 82 -20.46 -6.82 -2.05
C ARG A 82 -20.93 -8.09 -2.77
N ASN A 83 -21.29 -7.96 -4.04
CA ASN A 83 -21.86 -9.05 -4.85
C ASN A 83 -20.83 -9.66 -5.82
N LEU A 84 -19.55 -9.27 -5.73
CA LEU A 84 -18.48 -9.80 -6.56
C LEU A 84 -17.77 -10.93 -5.83
N SER A 85 -17.29 -11.92 -6.58
CA SER A 85 -16.40 -12.92 -6.01
C SER A 85 -15.03 -12.29 -5.72
N ARG A 86 -14.31 -12.83 -4.73
CA ARG A 86 -12.94 -12.39 -4.42
C ARG A 86 -12.01 -12.51 -5.63
N VAL A 87 -12.21 -13.53 -6.47
CA VAL A 87 -11.47 -13.75 -7.71
C VAL A 87 -11.77 -12.63 -8.70
N ALA A 88 -13.04 -12.30 -8.93
CA ALA A 88 -13.41 -11.22 -9.85
C ALA A 88 -12.82 -9.86 -9.44
N VAL A 89 -12.77 -9.56 -8.14
CA VAL A 89 -12.13 -8.33 -7.65
C VAL A 89 -10.62 -8.37 -7.84
N ALA A 90 -9.98 -9.51 -7.55
CA ALA A 90 -8.53 -9.66 -7.75
C ALA A 90 -8.15 -9.51 -9.23
N ASP A 91 -8.90 -10.13 -10.14
CA ASP A 91 -8.68 -10.04 -11.59
C ASP A 91 -8.85 -8.60 -12.08
N ASP A 92 -9.89 -7.90 -11.60
CA ASP A 92 -10.10 -6.49 -11.92
C ASP A 92 -8.95 -5.60 -11.43
N ILE A 93 -8.44 -5.83 -10.22
CA ILE A 93 -7.26 -5.12 -9.71
C ILE A 93 -6.04 -5.42 -10.58
N VAL A 94 -5.78 -6.67 -10.95
CA VAL A 94 -4.63 -7.03 -11.82
C VAL A 94 -4.71 -6.30 -13.14
N ASN A 95 -5.87 -6.34 -13.80
CA ASN A 95 -6.07 -5.67 -15.08
C ASN A 95 -5.87 -4.16 -14.95
N SER A 96 -6.48 -3.54 -13.94
CA SER A 96 -6.40 -2.09 -13.73
C SER A 96 -4.97 -1.65 -13.36
N VAL A 97 -4.25 -2.42 -12.54
CA VAL A 97 -2.88 -2.10 -12.14
C VAL A 97 -1.91 -2.29 -13.30
N THR A 98 -2.15 -3.29 -14.15
CA THR A 98 -1.36 -3.54 -15.36
C THR A 98 -1.40 -2.32 -16.31
N GLU A 99 -2.52 -1.61 -16.42
CA GLU A 99 -2.60 -0.35 -17.16
C GLU A 99 -1.71 0.76 -16.58
N VAL A 100 -1.46 0.73 -15.26
CA VAL A 100 -0.61 1.71 -14.55
C VAL A 100 0.87 1.37 -14.66
N VAL A 101 1.23 0.09 -14.53
CA VAL A 101 2.63 -0.34 -14.43
C VAL A 101 3.22 -0.87 -15.73
N GLY A 102 2.36 -1.20 -16.71
CA GLY A 102 2.73 -1.70 -18.03
C GLY A 102 2.25 -3.14 -18.28
N ASN A 103 1.78 -3.39 -19.51
CA ASN A 103 1.20 -4.67 -19.95
C ASN A 103 2.14 -5.87 -19.81
N SER A 104 3.46 -5.65 -19.79
CA SER A 104 4.46 -6.71 -19.59
C SER A 104 4.38 -7.37 -18.21
N TYR A 105 3.77 -6.72 -17.21
CA TYR A 105 3.70 -7.23 -15.84
C TYR A 105 2.43 -8.04 -15.52
N HIS A 106 1.50 -8.18 -16.47
CA HIS A 106 0.20 -8.83 -16.23
C HIS A 106 0.36 -10.26 -15.68
N SER A 107 1.11 -11.11 -16.38
CA SER A 107 1.34 -12.50 -15.98
C SER A 107 2.08 -12.62 -14.65
N ASP A 108 3.01 -11.71 -14.37
CA ASP A 108 3.76 -11.68 -13.12
C ASP A 108 2.86 -11.28 -11.95
N LEU A 109 1.94 -10.32 -12.15
CA LEU A 109 0.95 -9.90 -11.15
C LEU A 109 -0.02 -11.02 -10.83
N GLU A 110 -0.59 -11.67 -11.86
CA GLU A 110 -1.54 -12.76 -11.72
C GLU A 110 -0.93 -13.97 -10.99
N SER A 111 0.26 -14.42 -11.43
CA SER A 111 0.97 -15.53 -10.79
C SER A 111 1.41 -15.19 -9.36
N SER A 112 1.91 -13.96 -9.13
CA SER A 112 2.34 -13.51 -7.81
C SER A 112 1.18 -13.36 -6.82
N LEU A 113 -0.05 -13.10 -7.28
CA LEU A 113 -1.26 -13.13 -6.45
C LEU A 113 -1.73 -14.55 -6.09
N ASN A 114 -1.16 -15.59 -6.66
CA ASN A 114 -1.40 -16.97 -6.25
C ASN A 114 -0.24 -17.56 -5.43
N ASP A 115 0.88 -16.84 -5.32
CA ASP A 115 2.07 -17.29 -4.61
C ASP A 115 2.04 -17.05 -3.08
N ARG A 116 2.57 -18.00 -2.32
CA ARG A 116 2.63 -17.94 -0.84
C ARG A 116 3.56 -16.87 -0.30
N LYS A 117 4.64 -16.52 -1.02
CA LYS A 117 5.65 -15.56 -0.53
C LYS A 117 5.05 -14.16 -0.41
N THR A 118 4.26 -13.74 -1.38
CA THR A 118 3.63 -12.41 -1.42
C THR A 118 2.51 -12.28 -0.38
N ASP A 119 1.74 -13.36 -0.15
CA ASP A 119 0.77 -13.44 0.95
C ASP A 119 1.47 -13.31 2.31
N LEU A 120 2.55 -14.07 2.55
CA LEU A 120 3.34 -13.98 3.77
C LEU A 120 3.88 -12.58 4.02
N LYS A 121 4.37 -11.92 2.96
CA LYS A 121 4.88 -10.56 3.03
C LYS A 121 3.81 -9.57 3.49
N THR A 122 2.61 -9.68 2.94
CA THR A 122 1.45 -8.86 3.31
C THR A 122 1.03 -9.11 4.76
N ARG A 123 1.03 -10.37 5.21
CA ARG A 123 0.77 -10.73 6.61
C ARG A 123 1.81 -10.17 7.57
N VAL A 124 3.09 -10.15 7.17
CA VAL A 124 4.16 -9.57 7.98
C VAL A 124 3.96 -8.05 8.11
N SER A 125 3.61 -7.35 7.03
CA SER A 125 3.31 -5.91 7.09
C SER A 125 2.15 -5.61 8.05
N PHE A 126 1.08 -6.41 7.97
CA PHE A 126 -0.04 -6.31 8.91
C PHE A 126 0.39 -6.56 10.37
N LYS A 127 1.09 -7.67 10.63
CA LYS A 127 1.55 -8.02 12.00
C LYS A 127 2.46 -6.97 12.59
N TYR A 128 3.37 -6.42 11.79
CA TYR A 128 4.27 -5.35 12.23
C TYR A 128 3.49 -4.08 12.58
N SER A 129 2.51 -3.70 11.76
CA SER A 129 1.66 -2.55 12.03
C SER A 129 0.85 -2.73 13.32
N ALA A 130 0.28 -3.93 13.53
CA ALA A 130 -0.44 -4.28 14.74
C ALA A 130 0.47 -4.28 15.99
N SER A 131 1.71 -4.77 15.88
CA SER A 131 2.67 -4.77 16.99
C SER A 131 3.14 -3.37 17.37
N ARG A 132 2.95 -2.38 16.50
CA ARG A 132 3.18 -0.95 16.77
C ARG A 132 1.93 -0.24 17.33
N GLY A 133 0.87 -0.99 17.65
CA GLY A 133 -0.38 -0.44 18.19
C GLY A 133 -1.23 0.32 17.17
N CYS A 134 -0.94 0.21 15.86
CA CYS A 134 -1.69 0.90 14.82
C CYS A 134 -3.02 0.19 14.57
N MET A 135 -4.12 0.76 15.06
CA MET A 135 -5.47 0.20 14.92
C MET A 135 -6.51 1.27 14.53
N GLN A 136 -6.56 1.66 13.25
CA GLN A 136 -7.69 2.41 12.65
C GLN A 136 -7.89 3.90 13.02
N ARG A 137 -7.27 4.45 14.08
CA ARG A 137 -7.41 5.89 14.36
C ARG A 137 -6.32 6.70 13.65
N LEU A 138 -6.73 7.77 12.95
CA LEU A 138 -5.98 8.83 12.24
C LEU A 138 -4.72 9.40 12.96
N LEU A 139 -4.41 8.94 14.16
CA LEU A 139 -3.31 9.43 14.97
C LEU A 139 -2.22 8.36 15.15
N SER A 140 -1.47 8.10 14.09
CA SER A 140 -0.09 7.65 14.25
C SER A 140 0.82 8.19 13.15
N PHE A 141 0.85 9.53 13.02
CA PHE A 141 2.13 10.20 12.74
C PHE A 141 3.02 10.10 13.99
N LEU A 142 3.42 8.88 14.35
CA LEU A 142 4.61 8.70 15.17
C LEU A 142 5.80 8.76 14.21
N MET A 143 6.38 9.96 14.11
CA MET A 143 7.78 10.09 13.74
C MET A 143 8.63 9.49 14.87
N ASP A 144 8.66 8.16 14.97
CA ASP A 144 9.74 7.50 15.68
C ASP A 144 11.03 7.79 14.89
N LEU A 145 11.85 8.69 15.44
CA LEU A 145 13.15 9.10 14.91
C LEU A 145 14.20 7.98 15.01
N TYR A 146 13.85 6.82 15.58
CA TYR A 146 14.75 5.69 15.82
C TYR A 146 14.06 4.37 15.50
N CYS A 147 14.08 3.94 14.24
CA CYS A 147 13.97 2.52 13.90
C CYS A 147 14.41 2.27 12.44
N LEU A 148 15.72 2.41 12.21
CA LEU A 148 16.38 1.69 11.13
C LEU A 148 16.66 0.27 11.64
N MET A 149 16.34 -0.71 10.79
CA MET A 149 16.60 -2.15 10.92
C MET A 149 15.50 -2.96 11.64
N LEU A 150 15.04 -4.01 10.94
CA LEU A 150 14.23 -5.17 11.41
C LEU A 150 12.71 -5.19 11.10
N ALA A 151 12.25 -4.62 9.98
CA ALA A 151 10.98 -5.05 9.37
C ALA A 151 11.23 -5.47 7.89
N PRO A 152 10.79 -6.66 7.42
CA PRO A 152 11.15 -7.18 6.09
C PRO A 152 10.64 -6.42 4.85
N LEU A 153 10.02 -5.25 4.98
CA LEU A 153 9.80 -4.37 3.84
C LEU A 153 9.52 -2.94 4.31
N GLN A 154 10.44 -2.04 3.98
CA GLN A 154 10.31 -0.59 4.18
C GLN A 154 10.18 0.01 2.78
N ILE A 155 9.05 0.64 2.45
CA ILE A 155 8.94 1.40 1.19
C ILE A 155 9.42 2.81 1.52
N LEU A 156 10.66 3.11 1.11
CA LEU A 156 11.31 4.38 1.39
C LEU A 156 10.82 5.45 0.42
N MET A 157 10.23 6.52 0.95
CA MET A 157 9.99 7.76 0.22
C MET A 157 11.18 8.70 0.39
N ASP A 158 11.79 9.09 -0.71
CA ASP A 158 12.76 10.20 -0.78
C ASP A 158 12.06 11.44 -1.33
N GLY A 159 12.33 12.61 -0.76
CA GLY A 159 11.73 13.89 -1.17
C GLY A 159 12.25 14.44 -2.50
N LYS A 160 13.11 13.71 -3.23
CA LYS A 160 13.76 14.16 -4.46
C LYS A 160 13.06 13.79 -5.76
N ASN A 161 12.08 12.87 -5.76
CA ASN A 161 11.41 12.40 -6.98
C ASN A 161 9.88 12.43 -6.82
N HIS A 162 9.27 13.61 -6.99
CA HIS A 162 7.84 13.78 -7.27
C HIS A 162 7.62 15.03 -8.12
#